data_AF-A0A2E9JDM9-F1
#
_entry.id   AF-A0A2E9JDM9-F1
#
_cell.length_a   1.000
_cell.length_b   1.000
_cell.length_c   1.000
_cell.angle_alpha   90.00
_cell.angle_beta   90.00
_cell.angle_gamma   90.00
#
_symmetry.space_group_name_H-M   'P 1'
#
loop_
_entity.id
_entity.type
_entity.pdbx_description
1 polymer ?
#
loop_
_entity_poly.entity_id
_entity_poly.type
_entity_poly.pdbx_seq_one_letter_code
_entity_poly.pdbx_strand_id
1 'polypeptide(L)'
;MFLWKCSKMQSAPLQSTYQYRRKAMKRRSSAAAFTLIFTLLSILTAYSYAADSDSGPPSSDGSLDSVNARADYFRLDNDYVPPPGEALHHYTAGYAKILCSAVFITGLDPDDAAANVGGFISPFDQRQHVVDTRVDRERQLIALTLPDGVTRIARRYGSQGCVTRPMGQETLLFTPSIIEPDLPPAESMPWPMGDVLSDDPWPAGVDKELVERAIDVGFGPPEARTLGLVVTYQGRIIGERYGDDVDMHTPLESWSMTKSLTGTLMGVLIQQGAYELWQEAPIPEWQLARDDPRQQIRIGDIMRMSSGIMINAPADPDFDPDTYPDHVYLYTGGENLHQYAATRPQEYPPNTIGRYRNTDPVLASYLIRLAVEGRGDDYHAFPQRALFDKLGIRNALIETDAYGNFLGQGLAFMPARDWARLANLYLEDGVWNGERLLPEGYVEYACTVAPAWQSDGRPIYGGAFFWVTDSETEDGAPLKAFHMRGAGGQSTNIIPSHGLVYVRIGKYTGARAGGEALNRMIPMLMEAVPQVQ
;
A
#
# COMPACT_ATOMS: atom_id res chain seq x y z
N MET A 1 -29.56 79.26 -3.20
CA MET A 1 -28.96 80.28 -4.09
C MET A 1 -28.65 79.59 -5.42
N PHE A 2 -29.37 79.94 -6.48
CA PHE A 2 -29.11 79.67 -7.92
C PHE A 2 -28.88 78.23 -8.48
N LEU A 3 -29.92 77.72 -9.16
CA LEU A 3 -29.97 76.99 -10.48
C LEU A 3 -29.31 75.60 -10.68
N TRP A 4 -29.63 74.80 -11.73
CA TRP A 4 -30.92 74.33 -12.32
C TRP A 4 -30.68 73.23 -13.40
N LYS A 5 -31.50 72.14 -13.40
CA LYS A 5 -31.87 71.24 -14.54
C LYS A 5 -30.86 70.29 -15.27
N CYS A 6 -31.40 69.08 -15.56
CA CYS A 6 -31.25 68.26 -16.81
C CYS A 6 -29.91 67.54 -17.14
N SER A 7 -29.83 66.39 -17.85
CA SER A 7 -30.84 65.42 -18.38
C SER A 7 -30.21 64.05 -18.79
N LYS A 8 -31.01 62.97 -18.76
CA LYS A 8 -31.01 61.66 -19.51
C LYS A 8 -29.74 60.95 -20.07
N MET A 9 -29.73 59.63 -19.82
CA MET A 9 -29.43 58.47 -20.72
C MET A 9 -27.97 57.98 -21.02
N GLN A 10 -27.75 56.67 -20.74
CA GLN A 10 -27.14 55.58 -21.57
C GLN A 10 -25.98 55.92 -22.55
N SER A 11 -24.88 55.15 -22.68
CA SER A 11 -24.77 53.68 -22.79
C SER A 11 -23.30 53.15 -22.84
N ALA A 12 -23.14 51.82 -22.64
CA ALA A 12 -22.08 50.90 -23.16
C ALA A 12 -20.58 51.06 -22.78
N PRO A 13 -19.85 49.93 -22.54
CA PRO A 13 -18.38 49.86 -22.46
C PRO A 13 -17.70 49.22 -23.71
N LEU A 14 -16.38 49.39 -23.81
CA LEU A 14 -15.45 48.75 -24.79
C LEU A 14 -14.95 47.39 -24.22
N GLN A 15 -14.77 46.32 -25.02
CA GLN A 15 -13.55 45.91 -25.78
C GLN A 15 -12.23 45.92 -24.96
N SER A 16 -11.24 45.04 -25.15
CA SER A 16 -10.92 43.98 -26.14
C SER A 16 -9.91 43.01 -25.47
N THR A 17 -9.55 41.78 -25.88
CA THR A 17 -9.89 40.76 -26.93
C THR A 17 -9.36 39.40 -26.38
N TYR A 18 -9.14 38.23 -27.01
CA TYR A 18 -9.15 37.70 -28.40
C TYR A 18 -9.38 36.15 -28.34
N GLN A 19 -9.19 35.42 -29.45
CA GLN A 19 -9.17 33.94 -29.54
C GLN A 19 -8.27 33.46 -30.69
N TYR A 20 -7.77 32.22 -30.63
CA TYR A 20 -7.11 31.53 -31.76
C TYR A 20 -8.07 30.59 -32.51
N ARG A 21 -7.88 30.43 -33.83
CA ARG A 21 -8.80 29.70 -34.72
C ARG A 21 -8.32 28.29 -35.09
N ARG A 22 -9.18 27.28 -34.96
CA ARG A 22 -9.12 26.06 -35.77
C ARG A 22 -9.62 26.35 -37.20
N LYS A 23 -9.12 25.61 -38.20
CA LYS A 23 -9.66 25.56 -39.58
C LYS A 23 -9.81 24.12 -40.03
N ALA A 24 -11.01 23.77 -40.50
CA ALA A 24 -11.28 22.59 -41.31
C ALA A 24 -11.87 23.03 -42.66
N MET A 25 -11.70 22.23 -43.71
CA MET A 25 -12.21 22.53 -45.05
C MET A 25 -12.75 21.24 -45.72
N LYS A 26 -13.82 21.32 -46.52
CA LYS A 26 -14.57 20.14 -47.01
C LYS A 26 -15.39 20.48 -48.28
N ARG A 27 -15.74 19.43 -49.06
CA ARG A 27 -16.54 19.38 -50.33
C ARG A 27 -15.67 19.49 -51.61
N ARG A 28 -15.62 18.46 -52.48
CA ARG A 28 -16.60 17.96 -53.51
C ARG A 28 -16.70 18.91 -54.72
N SER A 29 -16.72 18.49 -55.99
CA SER A 29 -16.49 17.19 -56.71
C SER A 29 -16.37 17.51 -58.24
N SER A 30 -16.40 16.64 -59.29
CA SER A 30 -16.78 15.22 -59.46
C SER A 30 -16.33 14.67 -60.84
N ALA A 31 -16.09 13.34 -60.94
CA ALA A 31 -16.26 12.41 -62.08
C ALA A 31 -15.78 12.74 -63.52
N ALA A 32 -14.87 11.91 -64.07
CA ALA A 32 -14.97 11.19 -65.36
C ALA A 32 -13.82 10.16 -65.49
N ALA A 33 -13.87 9.23 -66.45
CA ALA A 33 -12.88 8.16 -66.65
C ALA A 33 -12.32 8.14 -68.09
N PHE A 34 -11.13 7.55 -68.29
CA PHE A 34 -10.83 6.56 -69.36
C PHE A 34 -9.43 5.92 -69.14
N THR A 35 -8.99 5.03 -70.04
CA THR A 35 -8.04 3.93 -69.74
C THR A 35 -6.76 3.96 -70.61
N LEU A 36 -5.70 3.30 -70.08
CA LEU A 36 -4.69 2.49 -70.81
C LEU A 36 -3.41 3.16 -71.40
N ILE A 37 -2.32 2.38 -71.31
CA ILE A 37 -1.04 2.35 -72.08
C ILE A 37 0.26 2.76 -71.34
N PHE A 38 1.27 1.88 -71.52
CA PHE A 38 2.70 1.89 -71.15
C PHE A 38 3.46 3.14 -71.65
N THR A 39 4.70 3.49 -71.26
CA THR A 39 5.89 2.77 -70.68
C THR A 39 6.76 3.85 -69.98
N LEU A 40 7.68 3.60 -69.05
CA LEU A 40 9.01 2.98 -69.26
C LEU A 40 9.74 2.70 -67.91
N LEU A 41 10.80 1.90 -67.97
CA LEU A 41 11.60 1.40 -66.83
C LEU A 41 12.29 2.50 -66.01
N SER A 42 12.39 2.29 -64.69
CA SER A 42 13.68 2.18 -63.98
C SER A 42 13.54 1.64 -62.55
N ILE A 43 14.30 0.59 -62.23
CA ILE A 43 14.77 0.15 -60.90
C ILE A 43 13.75 0.24 -59.75
N LEU A 44 13.07 -0.88 -59.50
CA LEU A 44 12.58 -1.24 -58.16
C LEU A 44 13.01 -2.69 -57.89
N THR A 45 14.14 -2.85 -57.22
CA THR A 45 14.53 -4.14 -56.62
C THR A 45 13.50 -4.52 -55.56
N ALA A 46 13.13 -5.79 -55.53
CA ALA A 46 12.17 -6.30 -54.55
C ALA A 46 12.81 -6.37 -53.15
N TYR A 47 12.80 -5.24 -52.43
CA TYR A 47 12.79 -5.28 -50.96
C TYR A 47 11.40 -5.69 -50.51
N SER A 48 11.18 -7.00 -50.46
CA SER A 48 10.14 -7.61 -49.64
C SER A 48 10.43 -7.26 -48.18
N TYR A 49 9.93 -6.12 -47.72
CA TYR A 49 10.04 -5.67 -46.33
C TYR A 49 9.04 -6.43 -45.45
N ALA A 50 9.19 -7.76 -45.45
CA ALA A 50 8.86 -8.56 -44.28
C ALA A 50 9.87 -8.15 -43.22
N ALA A 51 9.48 -7.17 -42.39
CA ALA A 51 10.25 -6.82 -41.22
C ALA A 51 10.13 -7.98 -40.23
N ASP A 52 11.26 -8.54 -39.81
CA ASP A 52 11.29 -9.41 -38.64
C ASP A 52 10.84 -8.59 -37.43
N SER A 53 9.65 -8.89 -36.91
CA SER A 53 9.19 -8.45 -35.59
C SER A 53 8.99 -9.65 -34.66
N ASP A 54 9.80 -10.70 -34.88
CA ASP A 54 9.93 -11.88 -34.01
C ASP A 54 10.97 -11.66 -32.90
N SER A 55 11.44 -10.41 -32.75
CA SER A 55 12.08 -9.93 -31.52
C SER A 55 11.06 -9.92 -30.40
N GLY A 56 11.27 -10.78 -29.41
CA GLY A 56 10.50 -10.77 -28.16
C GLY A 56 10.63 -9.45 -27.37
N PRO A 57 9.98 -9.36 -26.19
CA PRO A 57 10.00 -8.15 -25.37
C PRO A 57 11.43 -7.69 -25.08
N PRO A 58 11.71 -6.38 -25.10
CA PRO A 58 13.06 -5.88 -24.87
C PRO A 58 13.54 -6.24 -23.46
N SER A 59 14.83 -6.53 -23.36
CA SER A 59 15.52 -6.77 -22.09
C SER A 59 15.61 -5.46 -21.31
N SER A 60 15.27 -5.51 -20.02
CA SER A 60 15.53 -4.40 -19.10
C SER A 60 16.72 -4.71 -18.21
N ASP A 61 17.54 -3.68 -17.99
CA ASP A 61 18.66 -3.62 -17.04
C ASP A 61 18.28 -2.88 -15.74
N GLY A 62 16.99 -2.62 -15.52
CA GLY A 62 16.47 -1.86 -14.40
C GLY A 62 16.56 -0.33 -14.54
N SER A 63 17.20 0.19 -15.60
CA SER A 63 17.21 1.62 -15.88
C SER A 63 15.83 2.14 -16.31
N LEU A 64 15.55 3.43 -16.05
CA LEU A 64 14.26 4.06 -16.32
C LEU A 64 13.80 3.84 -17.77
N ASP A 65 14.70 4.07 -18.73
CA ASP A 65 14.42 3.97 -20.16
C ASP A 65 14.14 2.53 -20.59
N SER A 66 14.89 1.55 -20.07
CA SER A 66 14.71 0.13 -20.45
C SER A 66 13.45 -0.47 -19.82
N VAL A 67 13.11 -0.08 -18.58
CA VAL A 67 11.86 -0.47 -17.90
C VAL A 67 10.65 0.14 -18.60
N ASN A 68 10.73 1.39 -19.09
CA ASN A 68 9.66 2.03 -19.86
C ASN A 68 9.51 1.41 -21.25
N ALA A 69 10.59 1.23 -22.01
CA ALA A 69 10.55 0.56 -23.32
C ALA A 69 9.99 -0.87 -23.24
N ARG A 70 10.23 -1.58 -22.12
CA ARG A 70 9.65 -2.89 -21.83
C ARG A 70 8.17 -2.82 -21.46
N ALA A 71 7.76 -1.85 -20.64
CA ALA A 71 6.35 -1.61 -20.33
C ALA A 71 5.56 -1.29 -21.61
N ASP A 72 6.03 -0.36 -22.44
CA ASP A 72 5.36 0.06 -23.67
C ASP A 72 5.19 -1.08 -24.70
N TYR A 73 6.11 -2.06 -24.73
CA TYR A 73 5.95 -3.27 -25.56
C TYR A 73 4.74 -4.12 -25.14
N PHE A 74 4.39 -4.13 -23.84
CA PHE A 74 3.27 -4.90 -23.29
C PHE A 74 2.00 -4.08 -23.07
N ARG A 75 2.02 -2.76 -23.32
CA ARG A 75 0.91 -1.85 -22.95
C ARG A 75 -0.30 -2.10 -23.85
N LEU A 76 -1.46 -2.27 -23.22
CA LEU A 76 -2.76 -2.48 -23.87
C LEU A 76 -3.40 -1.13 -24.26
N ASP A 77 -4.13 -1.11 -25.37
CA ASP A 77 -4.84 0.07 -25.89
C ASP A 77 -6.11 0.36 -25.06
N ASN A 78 -5.93 1.05 -23.93
CA ASN A 78 -6.98 1.46 -22.99
C ASN A 78 -6.76 2.91 -22.52
N ASP A 79 -7.85 3.67 -22.36
CA ASP A 79 -7.81 5.05 -21.86
C ASP A 79 -7.62 5.10 -20.34
N TYR A 80 -6.59 5.83 -19.87
CA TYR A 80 -6.46 6.20 -18.45
C TYR A 80 -7.47 7.29 -18.09
N VAL A 81 -8.27 7.04 -17.05
CA VAL A 81 -9.14 8.04 -16.41
C VAL A 81 -8.56 8.36 -15.04
N PRO A 82 -8.21 9.63 -14.73
CA PRO A 82 -7.72 10.01 -13.42
C PRO A 82 -8.82 9.99 -12.35
N PRO A 83 -8.46 9.89 -11.05
CA PRO A 83 -9.40 10.05 -9.93
C PRO A 83 -10.24 11.34 -10.01
N PRO A 84 -11.55 11.28 -9.71
CA PRO A 84 -12.42 12.45 -9.75
C PRO A 84 -12.28 13.36 -8.52
N GLY A 85 -12.54 14.66 -8.69
CA GLY A 85 -12.54 15.65 -7.61
C GLY A 85 -11.18 16.33 -7.38
N GLU A 86 -11.18 17.36 -6.53
CA GLU A 86 -10.01 18.22 -6.32
C GLU A 86 -8.94 17.58 -5.45
N ALA A 87 -7.68 17.60 -5.90
CA ALA A 87 -6.54 17.02 -5.18
C ALA A 87 -6.43 17.50 -3.71
N LEU A 88 -6.70 18.78 -3.46
CA LEU A 88 -6.66 19.36 -2.11
C LEU A 88 -7.75 18.76 -1.20
N HIS A 89 -8.96 18.50 -1.72
CA HIS A 89 -10.03 17.85 -0.94
C HIS A 89 -9.63 16.44 -0.53
N HIS A 90 -8.89 15.72 -1.38
CA HIS A 90 -8.39 14.38 -1.11
C HIS A 90 -7.21 14.38 -0.13
N TYR A 91 -6.24 15.30 -0.26
CA TYR A 91 -5.18 15.46 0.73
C TYR A 91 -5.72 15.86 2.12
N THR A 92 -6.76 16.71 2.19
CA THR A 92 -7.45 17.03 3.45
C THR A 92 -8.27 15.85 3.98
N ALA A 93 -8.83 15.00 3.11
CA ALA A 93 -9.48 13.75 3.52
C ALA A 93 -8.49 12.75 4.15
N GLY A 94 -7.29 12.63 3.58
CA GLY A 94 -6.18 11.87 4.14
C GLY A 94 -5.68 12.45 5.46
N TYR A 95 -5.58 13.78 5.58
CA TYR A 95 -5.12 14.43 6.81
C TYR A 95 -6.12 14.22 7.96
N ALA A 96 -7.42 14.41 7.70
CA ALA A 96 -8.47 14.16 8.69
C ALA A 96 -8.41 12.70 9.18
N LYS A 97 -8.17 11.75 8.26
CA LYS A 97 -8.05 10.33 8.56
C LYS A 97 -6.89 10.04 9.50
N ILE A 98 -5.67 10.39 9.13
CA ILE A 98 -4.49 10.04 9.93
C ILE A 98 -4.47 10.78 11.27
N LEU A 99 -4.91 12.05 11.31
CA LEU A 99 -5.02 12.77 12.58
C LEU A 99 -6.05 12.09 13.51
N CYS A 100 -7.13 11.52 12.95
CA CYS A 100 -8.08 10.72 13.72
C CYS A 100 -7.42 9.44 14.25
N SER A 101 -6.73 8.67 13.40
CA SER A 101 -6.09 7.41 13.79
C SER A 101 -5.00 7.64 14.85
N ALA A 102 -4.13 8.64 14.65
CA ALA A 102 -3.08 8.99 15.60
C ALA A 102 -3.64 9.39 16.98
N VAL A 103 -4.67 10.24 17.02
CA VAL A 103 -5.23 10.78 18.29
C VAL A 103 -6.19 9.80 18.98
N PHE A 104 -6.93 8.98 18.23
CA PHE A 104 -8.00 8.13 18.78
C PHE A 104 -7.74 6.62 18.73
N ILE A 105 -6.71 6.14 18.05
CA ILE A 105 -6.29 4.73 18.03
C ILE A 105 -4.92 4.58 18.71
N THR A 106 -3.91 5.33 18.26
CA THR A 106 -2.56 5.30 18.86
C THR A 106 -2.48 6.13 20.15
N GLY A 107 -3.31 7.17 20.31
CA GLY A 107 -3.36 8.01 21.51
C GLY A 107 -2.37 9.19 21.55
N LEU A 108 -1.72 9.50 20.42
CA LEU A 108 -0.73 10.59 20.31
C LEU A 108 -1.36 11.97 20.54
N ASP A 109 -0.51 12.92 20.92
CA ASP A 109 -0.89 14.34 20.97
C ASP A 109 -1.27 14.87 19.57
N PRO A 110 -2.34 15.68 19.41
CA PRO A 110 -2.77 16.16 18.10
C PRO A 110 -1.74 17.05 17.38
N ASP A 111 -0.97 17.87 18.10
CA ASP A 111 -0.04 18.81 17.48
C ASP A 111 1.24 18.07 17.04
N ASP A 112 1.72 17.10 17.83
CA ASP A 112 2.77 16.17 17.38
C ASP A 112 2.32 15.33 16.18
N ALA A 113 1.12 14.75 16.21
CA ALA A 113 0.58 13.96 15.11
C ALA A 113 0.45 14.80 13.82
N ALA A 114 -0.05 16.03 13.94
CA ALA A 114 -0.13 17.00 12.85
C ALA A 114 1.24 17.40 12.29
N ALA A 115 2.29 17.43 13.11
CA ALA A 115 3.66 17.76 12.69
C ALA A 115 4.47 16.57 12.16
N ASN A 116 4.23 15.34 12.65
CA ASN A 116 5.17 14.22 12.49
C ASN A 116 4.61 12.95 11.82
N VAL A 117 3.29 12.78 11.70
CA VAL A 117 2.63 11.53 11.24
C VAL A 117 1.83 11.79 9.94
N GLY A 118 1.51 10.77 9.14
CA GLY A 118 0.56 10.90 8.01
C GLY A 118 1.07 11.42 6.66
N GLY A 119 2.36 11.77 6.55
CA GLY A 119 2.90 12.55 5.42
C GLY A 119 2.73 11.93 4.03
N PHE A 120 2.46 10.62 3.92
CA PHE A 120 2.27 9.90 2.66
C PHE A 120 0.97 10.27 1.92
N ILE A 121 -0.17 10.29 2.62
CA ILE A 121 -1.48 10.61 2.02
C ILE A 121 -1.96 12.02 2.36
N SER A 122 -1.18 12.74 3.18
CA SER A 122 -1.43 14.12 3.57
C SER A 122 -0.12 14.90 3.68
N PRO A 123 0.47 15.32 2.54
CA PRO A 123 1.73 16.05 2.51
C PRO A 123 1.67 17.31 3.38
N PHE A 124 2.73 17.60 4.13
CA PHE A 124 2.72 18.65 5.16
C PHE A 124 2.52 20.06 4.59
N ASP A 125 2.99 20.29 3.36
CA ASP A 125 2.75 21.50 2.57
C ASP A 125 1.28 21.69 2.18
N GLN A 126 0.49 20.61 2.06
CA GLN A 126 -0.94 20.70 1.77
C GLN A 126 -1.77 20.99 3.03
N ARG A 127 -1.27 20.60 4.22
CA ARG A 127 -1.98 20.82 5.51
C ARG A 127 -2.18 22.30 5.84
N GLN A 128 -1.28 23.18 5.39
CA GLN A 128 -1.35 24.63 5.65
C GLN A 128 -2.58 25.33 5.02
N HIS A 129 -3.31 24.66 4.12
CA HIS A 129 -4.52 25.19 3.52
C HIS A 129 -5.77 25.00 4.39
N VAL A 130 -5.71 24.20 5.47
CA VAL A 130 -6.82 24.04 6.41
C VAL A 130 -6.97 25.31 7.26
N VAL A 131 -8.16 25.91 7.24
CA VAL A 131 -8.46 27.19 7.94
C VAL A 131 -9.15 27.01 9.29
N ASP A 132 -9.72 25.83 9.55
CA ASP A 132 -10.28 25.42 10.83
C ASP A 132 -10.05 23.92 11.05
N THR A 133 -9.64 23.57 12.27
CA THR A 133 -9.30 22.19 12.70
C THR A 133 -10.01 21.92 14.02
N ARG A 134 -10.99 21.02 13.99
CA ARG A 134 -11.76 20.61 15.17
C ARG A 134 -11.42 19.18 15.57
N VAL A 135 -10.89 19.03 16.79
CA VAL A 135 -10.71 17.75 17.47
C VAL A 135 -11.86 17.54 18.46
N ASP A 136 -12.84 16.72 18.09
CA ASP A 136 -13.98 16.38 18.94
C ASP A 136 -13.69 15.07 19.70
N ARG A 137 -13.19 15.21 20.94
CA ARG A 137 -12.78 14.07 21.78
C ARG A 137 -13.97 13.25 22.33
N GLU A 138 -15.16 13.85 22.47
CA GLU A 138 -16.37 13.14 22.90
C GLU A 138 -16.88 12.19 21.80
N ARG A 139 -16.84 12.65 20.55
CA ARG A 139 -17.32 11.88 19.39
C ARG A 139 -16.24 11.07 18.70
N GLN A 140 -14.98 11.20 19.14
CA GLN A 140 -13.77 10.66 18.50
C GLN A 140 -13.69 11.03 17.00
N LEU A 141 -13.84 12.33 16.72
CA LEU A 141 -14.00 12.87 15.37
C LEU A 141 -13.02 14.01 15.10
N ILE A 142 -12.43 14.01 13.91
CA ILE A 142 -11.67 15.12 13.33
C ILE A 142 -12.50 15.74 12.21
N ALA A 143 -12.62 17.07 12.21
CA ALA A 143 -13.15 17.83 11.09
C ALA A 143 -12.14 18.93 10.69
N LEU A 144 -11.81 18.98 9.39
CA LEU A 144 -10.87 19.93 8.81
C LEU A 144 -11.60 20.72 7.71
N THR A 145 -11.59 22.05 7.79
CA THR A 145 -12.31 22.94 6.86
C THR A 145 -11.33 23.70 5.96
N LEU A 146 -11.64 23.75 4.67
CA LEU A 146 -10.87 24.46 3.63
C LEU A 146 -11.44 25.87 3.33
N PRO A 147 -10.69 26.74 2.63
CA PRO A 147 -11.10 28.14 2.38
C PRO A 147 -12.34 28.29 1.48
N ASP A 148 -12.68 27.24 0.74
CA ASP A 148 -13.90 27.13 -0.08
C ASP A 148 -15.14 26.70 0.72
N GLY A 149 -14.97 26.40 2.01
CA GLY A 149 -16.01 25.89 2.91
C GLY A 149 -16.18 24.36 2.90
N VAL A 150 -15.37 23.62 2.14
CA VAL A 150 -15.42 22.15 2.16
C VAL A 150 -14.81 21.63 3.46
N THR A 151 -15.61 20.89 4.24
CA THR A 151 -15.14 20.17 5.42
C THR A 151 -14.91 18.69 5.08
N ARG A 152 -13.73 18.16 5.38
CA ARG A 152 -13.47 16.71 5.38
C ARG A 152 -13.45 16.20 6.83
N ILE A 153 -14.06 15.04 7.03
CA ILE A 153 -14.37 14.50 8.37
C ILE A 153 -13.94 13.04 8.42
N ALA A 154 -13.24 12.67 9.48
CA ALA A 154 -12.98 11.29 9.85
C ALA A 154 -13.38 11.04 11.31
N ARG A 155 -13.82 9.82 11.63
CA ARG A 155 -14.30 9.46 12.97
C ARG A 155 -13.93 8.02 13.31
N ARG A 156 -13.59 7.75 14.57
CA ARG A 156 -13.39 6.37 15.06
C ARG A 156 -14.72 5.63 15.21
N TYR A 157 -14.78 4.40 14.68
CA TYR A 157 -15.90 3.49 14.78
C TYR A 157 -15.43 2.13 15.32
N GLY A 158 -15.32 2.01 16.64
CA GLY A 158 -15.01 0.74 17.31
C GLY A 158 -13.73 0.07 16.79
N SER A 159 -13.87 -1.17 16.30
CA SER A 159 -12.80 -2.00 15.75
C SER A 159 -12.49 -1.72 14.28
N GLN A 160 -13.30 -0.93 13.56
CA GLN A 160 -13.03 -0.51 12.17
C GLN A 160 -12.16 0.77 12.07
N GLY A 161 -11.65 1.26 13.19
CA GLY A 161 -10.72 2.40 13.25
C GLY A 161 -11.34 3.72 12.79
N CYS A 162 -10.53 4.63 12.23
CA CYS A 162 -10.97 5.95 11.81
C CYS A 162 -11.41 5.98 10.34
N VAL A 163 -12.72 6.01 10.12
CA VAL A 163 -13.32 6.03 8.77
C VAL A 163 -13.53 7.47 8.31
N THR A 164 -13.04 7.80 7.12
CA THR A 164 -13.29 9.09 6.46
C THR A 164 -14.63 9.06 5.75
N ARG A 165 -15.42 10.12 5.94
CA ARG A 165 -16.74 10.25 5.30
C ARG A 165 -16.61 10.55 3.78
N PRO A 166 -17.48 9.98 2.94
CA PRO A 166 -17.65 10.43 1.56
C PRO A 166 -18.03 11.92 1.53
N MET A 167 -17.68 12.63 0.45
CA MET A 167 -18.08 14.04 0.33
C MET A 167 -19.61 14.17 0.30
N GLY A 168 -20.16 15.07 1.13
CA GLY A 168 -21.60 15.30 1.25
C GLY A 168 -22.40 14.22 1.99
N GLN A 169 -21.77 13.23 2.62
CA GLN A 169 -22.47 12.16 3.35
C GLN A 169 -22.24 12.23 4.87
N GLU A 170 -23.32 12.10 5.65
CA GLU A 170 -23.31 12.11 7.12
C GLU A 170 -23.25 10.70 7.75
N THR A 171 -23.64 9.67 7.01
CA THR A 171 -23.74 8.29 7.49
C THR A 171 -22.70 7.39 6.81
N LEU A 172 -22.31 6.31 7.49
CA LEU A 172 -21.62 5.19 6.86
C LEU A 172 -22.60 4.39 5.98
N LEU A 173 -22.05 3.60 5.06
CA LEU A 173 -22.78 2.66 4.20
C LEU A 173 -22.62 1.21 4.67
N PHE A 174 -22.10 1.01 5.88
CA PHE A 174 -22.05 -0.27 6.61
C PHE A 174 -22.42 -0.05 8.09
N THR A 175 -22.66 -1.14 8.82
CA THR A 175 -22.87 -1.13 10.28
C THR A 175 -21.56 -1.53 10.99
N PRO A 176 -20.94 -0.65 11.79
CA PRO A 176 -19.77 -1.00 12.60
C PRO A 176 -20.04 -2.13 13.60
N SER A 177 -19.08 -3.02 13.78
CA SER A 177 -19.10 -4.12 14.74
C SER A 177 -17.98 -3.97 15.77
N ILE A 178 -18.22 -4.45 16.99
CA ILE A 178 -17.19 -4.53 18.03
C ILE A 178 -16.61 -5.94 17.97
N ILE A 179 -15.32 -6.02 17.64
CA ILE A 179 -14.54 -7.24 17.58
C ILE A 179 -13.57 -7.24 18.77
N GLU A 180 -13.83 -8.10 19.75
CA GLU A 180 -12.96 -8.35 20.91
C GLU A 180 -12.05 -9.58 20.64
N PRO A 181 -10.81 -9.62 21.16
CA PRO A 181 -9.96 -10.81 21.06
C PRO A 181 -10.51 -11.99 21.88
N ASP A 182 -10.40 -13.21 21.35
CA ASP A 182 -10.80 -14.45 22.05
C ASP A 182 -9.58 -15.07 22.75
N LEU A 183 -9.00 -14.29 23.67
CA LEU A 183 -7.75 -14.60 24.36
C LEU A 183 -7.80 -14.21 25.84
N PRO A 184 -7.17 -14.99 26.74
CA PRO A 184 -6.89 -14.56 28.11
C PRO A 184 -6.09 -13.25 28.16
N PRO A 185 -6.06 -12.54 29.30
CA PRO A 185 -5.21 -11.37 29.51
C PRO A 185 -3.74 -11.66 29.15
N ALA A 186 -3.07 -10.71 28.51
CA ALA A 186 -1.76 -10.96 27.90
C ALA A 186 -0.66 -11.14 28.96
N GLU A 187 -0.80 -10.43 30.09
CA GLU A 187 0.01 -10.55 31.30
C GLU A 187 -0.17 -11.90 32.02
N SER A 188 -1.17 -12.70 31.67
CA SER A 188 -1.39 -14.05 32.23
C SER A 188 -0.88 -15.19 31.34
N MET A 189 -0.26 -14.90 30.19
CA MET A 189 0.18 -15.91 29.22
C MET A 189 1.68 -15.76 28.86
N PRO A 190 2.39 -16.87 28.63
CA PRO A 190 3.77 -16.83 28.16
C PRO A 190 3.88 -16.30 26.73
N TRP A 191 4.98 -15.60 26.43
CA TRP A 191 5.37 -15.31 25.06
C TRP A 191 5.54 -16.61 24.25
N PRO A 192 5.01 -16.72 23.02
CA PRO A 192 4.45 -15.63 22.22
C PRO A 192 2.95 -15.36 22.41
N MET A 193 2.19 -16.21 23.10
CA MET A 193 0.73 -16.03 23.24
C MET A 193 0.31 -14.94 24.23
N GLY A 194 1.23 -14.47 25.06
CA GLY A 194 1.12 -13.27 25.90
C GLY A 194 2.48 -12.63 26.10
N ASP A 195 2.65 -11.94 27.22
CA ASP A 195 3.79 -11.04 27.46
C ASP A 195 4.67 -11.47 28.64
N VAL A 196 4.38 -12.61 29.28
CA VAL A 196 5.30 -13.22 30.24
C VAL A 196 6.50 -13.82 29.48
N LEU A 197 7.62 -13.09 29.48
CA LEU A 197 8.87 -13.56 28.90
C LEU A 197 9.47 -14.71 29.74
N SER A 198 10.19 -15.64 29.11
CA SER A 198 10.86 -16.71 29.84
C SER A 198 12.15 -16.25 30.54
N ASP A 199 12.32 -16.68 31.79
CA ASP A 199 13.54 -16.58 32.60
C ASP A 199 14.66 -17.56 32.14
N ASP A 200 14.38 -18.47 31.20
CA ASP A 200 15.35 -19.45 30.69
C ASP A 200 16.65 -18.76 30.23
N PRO A 201 17.83 -19.41 30.35
CA PRO A 201 19.06 -18.93 29.72
C PRO A 201 18.85 -18.58 28.24
N TRP A 202 19.49 -17.50 27.78
CA TRP A 202 19.44 -17.15 26.36
C TRP A 202 20.10 -18.24 25.49
N PRO A 203 19.75 -18.35 24.20
CA PRO A 203 20.37 -19.30 23.29
C PRO A 203 21.90 -19.18 23.28
N ALA A 204 22.57 -20.33 23.21
CA ALA A 204 24.03 -20.40 23.31
C ALA A 204 24.69 -19.66 22.15
N GLY A 205 25.67 -18.81 22.46
CA GLY A 205 26.40 -18.02 21.47
C GLY A 205 25.83 -16.63 21.18
N VAL A 206 24.67 -16.25 21.76
CA VAL A 206 24.15 -14.88 21.63
C VAL A 206 24.89 -13.92 22.58
N ASP A 207 25.48 -12.85 22.05
CA ASP A 207 26.11 -11.77 22.82
C ASP A 207 25.06 -10.77 23.30
N LYS A 208 24.77 -10.80 24.61
CA LYS A 208 23.79 -9.91 25.24
C LYS A 208 24.21 -8.45 25.19
N GLU A 209 25.48 -8.14 25.47
CA GLU A 209 25.97 -6.76 25.55
C GLU A 209 25.95 -6.13 24.15
N LEU A 210 26.24 -6.90 23.10
CA LEU A 210 26.13 -6.45 21.73
C LEU A 210 24.68 -6.29 21.27
N VAL A 211 23.75 -7.18 21.67
CA VAL A 211 22.30 -7.00 21.42
C VAL A 211 21.77 -5.73 22.10
N GLU A 212 22.07 -5.51 23.38
CA GLU A 212 21.65 -4.31 24.12
C GLU A 212 22.15 -3.02 23.44
N ARG A 213 23.44 -3.00 23.07
CA ARG A 213 24.03 -1.91 22.26
C ARG A 213 23.38 -1.76 20.88
N ALA A 214 22.95 -2.86 20.24
CA ALA A 214 22.28 -2.81 18.95
C ALA A 214 20.88 -2.20 19.07
N ILE A 215 20.12 -2.52 20.13
CA ILE A 215 18.84 -1.86 20.44
C ILE A 215 19.03 -0.36 20.67
N ASP A 216 20.05 0.07 21.42
CA ASP A 216 20.39 1.49 21.58
C ASP A 216 20.66 2.17 20.22
N VAL A 217 21.52 1.57 19.40
CA VAL A 217 21.93 2.11 18.09
C VAL A 217 20.77 2.17 17.09
N GLY A 218 19.92 1.15 17.08
CA GLY A 218 18.81 0.98 16.14
C GLY A 218 17.53 1.72 16.51
N PHE A 219 17.28 1.95 17.80
CA PHE A 219 16.19 2.83 18.23
C PHE A 219 16.46 4.26 17.76
N GLY A 220 17.73 4.66 17.82
CA GLY A 220 18.27 5.87 17.20
C GLY A 220 18.15 7.12 18.07
N PRO A 221 18.65 8.27 17.57
CA PRO A 221 18.54 9.56 18.25
C PRO A 221 17.09 10.10 18.16
N PRO A 222 16.70 11.14 18.93
CA PRO A 222 15.34 11.66 18.96
C PRO A 222 14.77 12.03 17.57
N GLU A 223 15.61 12.46 16.64
CA GLU A 223 15.23 12.76 15.25
C GLU A 223 14.66 11.54 14.52
N ALA A 224 15.06 10.31 14.88
CA ALA A 224 14.54 9.07 14.32
C ALA A 224 13.08 8.80 14.70
N ARG A 225 12.57 9.41 15.79
CA ARG A 225 11.18 9.32 16.26
C ARG A 225 10.64 7.88 16.26
N THR A 226 11.47 6.92 16.66
CA THR A 226 11.08 5.52 16.80
C THR A 226 10.08 5.40 17.95
N LEU A 227 8.95 4.75 17.67
CA LEU A 227 7.88 4.50 18.64
C LEU A 227 7.99 3.09 19.21
N GLY A 228 8.40 2.12 18.40
CA GLY A 228 8.70 0.77 18.84
C GLY A 228 9.82 0.13 18.02
N LEU A 229 10.78 -0.47 18.71
CA LEU A 229 11.77 -1.41 18.17
C LEU A 229 11.62 -2.74 18.91
N VAL A 230 11.52 -3.85 18.20
CA VAL A 230 11.49 -5.21 18.76
C VAL A 230 12.39 -6.11 17.93
N VAL A 231 13.19 -6.95 18.59
CA VAL A 231 14.09 -7.93 17.96
C VAL A 231 13.86 -9.31 18.59
N THR A 232 13.64 -10.32 17.76
CA THR A 232 13.49 -11.73 18.19
C THR A 232 14.48 -12.63 17.46
N TYR A 233 15.08 -13.57 18.18
CA TYR A 233 15.94 -14.62 17.65
C TYR A 233 15.34 -15.99 18.00
N GLN A 234 15.13 -16.85 17.00
CA GLN A 234 14.47 -18.16 17.14
C GLN A 234 13.15 -18.06 17.92
N GLY A 235 12.26 -17.17 17.48
CA GLY A 235 10.98 -16.90 18.14
C GLY A 235 11.06 -16.13 19.47
N ARG A 236 12.21 -16.06 20.15
CA ARG A 236 12.36 -15.42 21.47
C ARG A 236 12.69 -13.93 21.35
N ILE A 237 11.99 -13.05 22.08
CA ILE A 237 12.40 -11.64 22.24
C ILE A 237 13.78 -11.59 22.92
N ILE A 238 14.73 -10.95 22.26
CA ILE A 238 16.08 -10.67 22.77
C ILE A 238 16.32 -9.17 23.01
N GLY A 239 15.45 -8.30 22.50
CA GLY A 239 15.51 -6.87 22.84
C GLY A 239 14.29 -6.12 22.34
N GLU A 240 13.85 -5.11 23.10
CA GLU A 240 12.78 -4.20 22.70
C GLU A 240 12.95 -2.83 23.38
N ARG A 241 12.44 -1.78 22.74
CA ARG A 241 12.31 -0.44 23.31
C ARG A 241 11.13 0.29 22.70
N TYR A 242 10.46 1.10 23.52
CA TYR A 242 9.32 1.94 23.16
C TYR A 242 9.67 3.41 23.42
N GLY A 243 9.05 4.34 22.69
CA GLY A 243 9.21 5.77 22.91
C GLY A 243 8.23 6.29 23.98
N ASP A 244 8.57 7.40 24.64
CA ASP A 244 7.83 7.94 25.81
C ASP A 244 6.32 8.17 25.59
N ASP A 245 5.89 8.32 24.33
CA ASP A 245 4.49 8.51 23.94
C ASP A 245 3.64 7.22 23.93
N VAL A 246 4.27 6.02 23.98
CA VAL A 246 3.63 4.72 23.67
C VAL A 246 4.16 3.55 24.51
N ASP A 247 3.46 2.42 24.47
CA ASP A 247 3.83 1.19 25.18
C ASP A 247 3.83 -0.07 24.27
N MET A 248 4.07 -1.24 24.87
CA MET A 248 4.07 -2.55 24.20
C MET A 248 2.69 -3.02 23.70
N HIS A 249 1.63 -2.29 24.00
CA HIS A 249 0.23 -2.58 23.65
C HIS A 249 -0.37 -1.55 22.68
N THR A 250 0.32 -0.44 22.43
CA THR A 250 -0.18 0.68 21.64
C THR A 250 -0.23 0.31 20.15
N PRO A 251 -1.39 0.43 19.46
CA PRO A 251 -1.47 0.14 18.03
C PRO A 251 -0.77 1.23 17.20
N LEU A 252 0.29 0.87 16.47
CA LEU A 252 1.12 1.81 15.71
C LEU A 252 0.81 1.81 14.21
N GLU A 253 0.94 2.97 13.56
CA GLU A 253 0.74 3.19 12.13
C GLU A 253 1.76 2.39 11.28
N SER A 254 1.31 1.32 10.60
CA SER A 254 2.20 0.39 9.88
C SER A 254 2.43 0.70 8.40
N TRP A 255 1.58 1.54 7.80
CA TRP A 255 1.51 1.75 6.35
C TRP A 255 1.48 0.43 5.57
N SER A 256 2.27 0.35 4.48
CA SER A 256 2.27 -0.75 3.52
C SER A 256 2.71 -2.10 4.06
N MET A 257 3.14 -2.23 5.33
CA MET A 257 3.24 -3.52 6.01
C MET A 257 1.89 -4.25 6.06
N THR A 258 0.78 -3.50 6.05
CA THR A 258 -0.59 -4.01 5.87
C THR A 258 -0.76 -4.85 4.60
N LYS A 259 0.01 -4.58 3.53
CA LYS A 259 -0.05 -5.40 2.30
C LYS A 259 0.36 -6.84 2.59
N SER A 260 1.47 -7.02 3.30
CA SER A 260 2.00 -8.34 3.67
C SER A 260 1.08 -9.08 4.66
N LEU A 261 0.41 -8.33 5.57
CA LEU A 261 -0.69 -8.86 6.37
C LEU A 261 -1.90 -9.29 5.51
N THR A 262 -2.27 -8.51 4.49
CA THR A 262 -3.35 -8.87 3.54
C THR A 262 -2.97 -10.11 2.73
N GLY A 263 -1.70 -10.24 2.33
CA GLY A 263 -1.13 -11.47 1.78
C GLY A 263 -1.25 -12.64 2.77
N THR A 264 -0.90 -12.44 4.05
CA THR A 264 -1.05 -13.47 5.09
C THR A 264 -2.50 -13.94 5.22
N LEU A 265 -3.46 -13.02 5.27
CA LEU A 265 -4.90 -13.32 5.36
C LEU A 265 -5.42 -14.08 4.11
N MET A 266 -4.89 -13.78 2.93
CA MET A 266 -5.13 -14.58 1.72
C MET A 266 -4.50 -15.97 1.81
N GLY A 267 -3.27 -16.09 2.34
CA GLY A 267 -2.61 -17.36 2.64
C GLY A 267 -3.44 -18.25 3.58
N VAL A 268 -4.02 -17.66 4.63
CA VAL A 268 -4.94 -18.34 5.56
C VAL A 268 -6.20 -18.86 4.85
N LEU A 269 -6.77 -18.10 3.90
CA LEU A 269 -7.91 -18.56 3.10
C LEU A 269 -7.53 -19.70 2.13
N ILE A 270 -6.33 -19.64 1.53
CA ILE A 270 -5.80 -20.72 0.68
C ILE A 270 -5.57 -21.99 1.51
N GLN A 271 -5.00 -21.86 2.71
CA GLN A 271 -4.83 -22.98 3.66
C GLN A 271 -6.17 -23.57 4.14
N GLN A 272 -7.21 -22.73 4.24
CA GLN A 272 -8.59 -23.16 4.54
C GLN A 272 -9.34 -23.68 3.30
N GLY A 273 -8.69 -23.79 2.14
CA GLY A 273 -9.27 -24.36 0.91
C GLY A 273 -10.31 -23.46 0.22
N ALA A 274 -10.39 -22.18 0.56
CA ALA A 274 -11.33 -21.25 -0.08
C ALA A 274 -10.88 -20.83 -1.49
N TYR A 275 -9.57 -20.81 -1.73
CA TYR A 275 -8.93 -20.44 -3.00
C TYR A 275 -7.67 -21.29 -3.26
N GLU A 276 -7.25 -21.38 -4.52
CA GLU A 276 -5.91 -21.87 -4.90
C GLU A 276 -5.03 -20.68 -5.30
N LEU A 277 -3.72 -20.73 -5.03
CA LEU A 277 -2.81 -19.60 -5.32
C LEU A 277 -2.77 -19.21 -6.82
N TRP A 278 -2.97 -20.15 -7.73
CA TRP A 278 -2.80 -19.97 -9.18
C TRP A 278 -4.08 -20.05 -10.00
N GLN A 279 -5.26 -20.01 -9.36
CA GLN A 279 -6.52 -19.84 -10.10
C GLN A 279 -6.74 -18.39 -10.53
N GLU A 280 -7.50 -18.22 -11.61
CA GLU A 280 -8.06 -16.93 -12.05
C GLU A 280 -8.85 -16.30 -10.90
N ALA A 281 -8.63 -15.00 -10.64
CA ALA A 281 -9.23 -14.33 -9.50
C ALA A 281 -10.73 -14.04 -9.75
N PRO A 282 -11.66 -14.56 -8.92
CA PRO A 282 -13.10 -14.45 -9.15
C PRO A 282 -13.69 -13.08 -8.76
N ILE A 283 -13.07 -11.99 -9.22
CA ILE A 283 -13.59 -10.62 -9.08
C ILE A 283 -14.87 -10.46 -9.93
N PRO A 284 -16.03 -10.13 -9.35
CA PRO A 284 -17.31 -10.11 -10.07
C PRO A 284 -17.35 -9.19 -11.29
N GLU A 285 -16.73 -8.01 -11.21
CA GLU A 285 -16.67 -7.00 -12.26
C GLU A 285 -16.01 -7.52 -13.54
N TRP A 286 -15.05 -8.44 -13.42
CA TRP A 286 -14.32 -9.02 -14.55
C TRP A 286 -15.13 -10.11 -15.26
N GLN A 287 -16.18 -10.64 -14.62
CA GLN A 287 -17.05 -11.69 -15.17
C GLN A 287 -18.26 -11.13 -15.96
N LEU A 288 -18.39 -9.80 -16.07
CA LEU A 288 -19.55 -9.14 -16.68
C LEU A 288 -19.55 -9.19 -18.21
N ALA A 289 -18.38 -9.20 -18.84
CA ALA A 289 -18.19 -9.42 -20.28
C ALA A 289 -17.57 -10.80 -20.54
N ARG A 290 -17.68 -11.33 -21.77
CA ARG A 290 -17.14 -12.67 -22.12
C ARG A 290 -15.66 -12.64 -22.57
N ASP A 291 -15.15 -11.44 -22.72
CA ASP A 291 -13.93 -11.05 -23.41
C ASP A 291 -13.14 -10.01 -22.60
N ASP A 292 -13.45 -9.88 -21.30
CA ASP A 292 -12.69 -9.04 -20.37
C ASP A 292 -11.31 -9.69 -20.12
N PRO A 293 -10.19 -9.05 -20.51
CA PRO A 293 -8.86 -9.64 -20.39
C PRO A 293 -8.44 -9.84 -18.93
N ARG A 294 -9.09 -9.14 -17.98
CA ARG A 294 -8.79 -9.23 -16.54
C ARG A 294 -9.15 -10.59 -15.95
N GLN A 295 -9.99 -11.39 -16.63
CA GLN A 295 -10.29 -12.78 -16.23
C GLN A 295 -9.02 -13.64 -16.12
N GLN A 296 -7.97 -13.33 -16.89
CA GLN A 296 -6.71 -14.09 -16.88
C GLN A 296 -5.79 -13.74 -15.67
N ILE A 297 -6.13 -12.71 -14.88
CA ILE A 297 -5.35 -12.30 -13.70
C ILE A 297 -5.57 -13.33 -12.60
N ARG A 298 -4.50 -13.99 -12.12
CA ARG A 298 -4.57 -14.97 -11.04
C ARG A 298 -4.27 -14.34 -9.68
N ILE A 299 -4.75 -14.97 -8.62
CA ILE A 299 -4.58 -14.48 -7.23
C ILE A 299 -3.08 -14.30 -6.89
N GLY A 300 -2.23 -15.22 -7.32
CA GLY A 300 -0.78 -15.15 -7.15
C GLY A 300 -0.04 -14.11 -8.02
N ASP A 301 -0.67 -13.57 -9.07
CA ASP A 301 -0.14 -12.46 -9.88
C ASP A 301 -0.44 -11.12 -9.19
N ILE A 302 -1.66 -10.97 -8.65
CA ILE A 302 -2.05 -9.84 -7.80
C ILE A 302 -1.10 -9.74 -6.60
N MET A 303 -0.91 -10.84 -5.86
CA MET A 303 -0.01 -10.88 -4.70
C MET A 303 1.50 -10.73 -5.02
N ARG A 304 1.86 -10.60 -6.31
CA ARG A 304 3.21 -10.30 -6.81
C ARG A 304 3.38 -8.87 -7.33
N MET A 305 2.38 -7.98 -7.16
CA MET A 305 2.39 -6.64 -7.74
C MET A 305 2.57 -6.67 -9.27
N SER A 306 1.84 -7.59 -9.91
CA SER A 306 1.93 -7.87 -11.35
C SER A 306 0.58 -8.20 -12.00
N SER A 307 -0.53 -7.72 -11.42
CA SER A 307 -1.88 -7.84 -12.02
C SER A 307 -1.99 -7.19 -13.40
N GLY A 308 -1.21 -6.13 -13.64
CA GLY A 308 -1.31 -5.29 -14.83
C GLY A 308 -2.49 -4.30 -14.82
N ILE A 309 -3.14 -4.06 -13.68
CA ILE A 309 -4.26 -3.09 -13.56
C ILE A 309 -3.76 -1.64 -13.64
N MET A 310 -4.46 -0.80 -14.42
CA MET A 310 -4.06 0.57 -14.78
C MET A 310 -4.35 1.60 -13.69
N ILE A 311 -3.30 2.17 -13.11
CA ILE A 311 -3.36 3.36 -12.24
C ILE A 311 -2.11 4.23 -12.38
N ASN A 312 -2.23 5.52 -12.05
CA ASN A 312 -1.10 6.40 -11.80
C ASN A 312 -0.56 6.19 -10.37
N ALA A 313 0.75 5.92 -10.25
CA ALA A 313 1.40 5.58 -8.98
C ALA A 313 2.80 6.24 -8.85
N PRO A 314 3.12 6.94 -7.74
CA PRO A 314 4.41 7.64 -7.57
C PRO A 314 5.68 6.77 -7.54
N ALA A 315 5.55 5.45 -7.63
CA ALA A 315 6.66 4.48 -7.70
C ALA A 315 6.88 3.96 -9.13
N ASP A 316 6.05 4.36 -10.10
CA ASP A 316 6.14 3.88 -11.47
C ASP A 316 7.08 4.79 -12.30
N PRO A 317 7.98 4.22 -13.11
CA PRO A 317 8.86 4.94 -14.04
C PRO A 317 8.20 5.92 -15.02
N ASP A 318 6.88 5.79 -15.23
CA ASP A 318 6.04 6.61 -16.09
C ASP A 318 4.98 7.41 -15.29
N PHE A 319 5.26 7.70 -14.01
CA PHE A 319 4.41 8.50 -13.12
C PHE A 319 4.09 9.91 -13.66
N ASP A 320 2.81 10.26 -13.68
CA ASP A 320 2.31 11.59 -14.01
C ASP A 320 2.09 12.44 -12.74
N PRO A 321 2.87 13.53 -12.53
CA PRO A 321 2.69 14.40 -11.37
C PRO A 321 1.54 15.42 -11.52
N ASP A 322 0.97 15.61 -12.72
CA ASP A 322 -0.09 16.61 -12.96
C ASP A 322 -1.49 16.07 -12.62
N THR A 323 -1.68 14.75 -12.46
CA THR A 323 -2.93 14.15 -11.95
C THR A 323 -2.81 13.66 -10.50
N TYR A 324 -3.94 13.68 -9.77
CA TYR A 324 -3.98 13.10 -8.43
C TYR A 324 -3.79 11.57 -8.52
N PRO A 325 -2.82 10.94 -7.83
CA PRO A 325 -2.50 9.54 -8.10
C PRO A 325 -3.54 8.59 -7.51
N ASP A 326 -4.05 7.61 -8.27
CA ASP A 326 -4.97 6.59 -7.74
C ASP A 326 -4.36 5.84 -6.55
N HIS A 327 -3.04 5.65 -6.59
CA HIS A 327 -2.25 5.03 -5.53
C HIS A 327 -2.49 5.71 -4.17
N VAL A 328 -2.75 7.01 -4.13
CA VAL A 328 -3.12 7.76 -2.92
C VAL A 328 -4.64 7.84 -2.76
N TYR A 329 -5.39 7.96 -3.86
CA TYR A 329 -6.85 8.01 -3.89
C TYR A 329 -7.54 6.84 -3.18
N LEU A 330 -6.97 5.64 -3.29
CA LEU A 330 -7.44 4.43 -2.59
C LEU A 330 -7.46 4.55 -1.05
N TYR A 331 -6.84 5.59 -0.46
CA TYR A 331 -6.98 5.95 0.96
C TYR A 331 -7.89 7.16 1.22
N THR A 332 -8.09 8.04 0.24
CA THR A 332 -8.56 9.42 0.44
C THR A 332 -9.90 9.76 -0.22
N GLY A 333 -10.28 9.09 -1.31
CA GLY A 333 -11.51 9.38 -2.05
C GLY A 333 -12.79 9.19 -1.22
N GLY A 334 -12.79 8.24 -0.28
CA GLY A 334 -13.93 7.96 0.60
C GLY A 334 -15.10 7.26 -0.10
N GLU A 335 -14.85 6.63 -1.25
CA GLU A 335 -15.80 5.79 -1.99
C GLU A 335 -15.51 4.29 -1.77
N ASN A 336 -16.14 3.41 -2.57
CA ASN A 336 -15.99 1.96 -2.47
C ASN A 336 -14.66 1.51 -3.10
N LEU A 337 -13.62 1.32 -2.27
CA LEU A 337 -12.27 1.03 -2.78
C LEU A 337 -12.16 -0.31 -3.53
N HIS A 338 -12.96 -1.32 -3.14
CA HIS A 338 -12.97 -2.61 -3.82
C HIS A 338 -13.50 -2.45 -5.25
N GLN A 339 -14.63 -1.76 -5.40
CA GLN A 339 -15.21 -1.47 -6.72
C GLN A 339 -14.31 -0.56 -7.55
N TYR A 340 -13.66 0.46 -6.97
CA TYR A 340 -12.74 1.32 -7.72
C TYR A 340 -11.59 0.51 -8.34
N ALA A 341 -10.88 -0.29 -7.53
CA ALA A 341 -9.79 -1.13 -8.02
C ALA A 341 -10.26 -2.20 -9.02
N ALA A 342 -11.42 -2.82 -8.79
CA ALA A 342 -11.99 -3.83 -9.69
C ALA A 342 -12.44 -3.25 -11.04
N THR A 343 -12.86 -1.99 -11.09
CA THR A 343 -13.33 -1.34 -12.33
C THR A 343 -12.23 -0.69 -13.17
N ARG A 344 -11.04 -0.43 -12.61
CA ARG A 344 -9.87 0.06 -13.38
C ARG A 344 -9.59 -0.81 -14.62
N PRO A 345 -9.26 -0.24 -15.79
CA PRO A 345 -8.93 -1.02 -16.98
C PRO A 345 -7.59 -1.75 -16.82
N GLN A 346 -7.30 -2.68 -17.73
CA GLN A 346 -6.03 -3.39 -17.75
C GLN A 346 -5.00 -2.65 -18.63
N GLU A 347 -3.81 -2.46 -18.09
CA GLU A 347 -2.68 -1.81 -18.75
C GLU A 347 -1.71 -2.83 -19.36
N TYR A 348 -1.50 -3.97 -18.70
CA TYR A 348 -0.55 -5.01 -19.11
C TYR A 348 -1.16 -6.41 -18.96
N PRO A 349 -0.79 -7.40 -19.81
CA PRO A 349 -1.10 -8.80 -19.56
C PRO A 349 -0.52 -9.27 -18.20
N PRO A 350 -1.17 -10.23 -17.50
CA PRO A 350 -0.79 -10.59 -16.13
C PRO A 350 0.64 -11.13 -16.05
N ASN A 351 1.36 -10.81 -14.98
CA ASN A 351 2.73 -11.28 -14.71
C ASN A 351 3.76 -10.95 -15.83
N THR A 352 3.55 -9.89 -16.60
CA THR A 352 4.52 -9.41 -17.61
C THR A 352 5.42 -8.26 -17.11
N ILE A 353 4.86 -7.32 -16.34
CA ILE A 353 5.50 -6.11 -15.80
C ILE A 353 5.27 -6.04 -14.28
N GLY A 354 6.28 -5.59 -13.52
CA GLY A 354 6.18 -5.36 -12.07
C GLY A 354 5.98 -3.88 -11.73
N ARG A 355 4.86 -3.52 -11.09
CA ARG A 355 4.58 -2.13 -10.65
C ARG A 355 4.00 -2.11 -9.24
N TYR A 356 4.55 -1.28 -8.35
CA TYR A 356 4.15 -1.24 -6.94
C TYR A 356 2.86 -0.41 -6.76
N ARG A 357 1.71 -1.07 -6.99
CA ARG A 357 0.40 -0.43 -7.13
C ARG A 357 -0.56 -0.82 -6.02
N ASN A 358 -1.28 0.15 -5.46
CA ASN A 358 -2.20 -0.11 -4.35
C ASN A 358 -3.50 -0.80 -4.77
N THR A 359 -3.79 -0.92 -6.07
CA THR A 359 -4.89 -1.75 -6.59
C THR A 359 -4.77 -3.20 -6.18
N ASP A 360 -3.57 -3.78 -6.26
CA ASP A 360 -3.38 -5.22 -6.09
C ASP A 360 -3.71 -5.70 -4.66
N PRO A 361 -3.20 -5.08 -3.57
CA PRO A 361 -3.62 -5.42 -2.21
C PRO A 361 -5.07 -5.02 -1.90
N VAL A 362 -5.65 -4.05 -2.63
CA VAL A 362 -7.09 -3.75 -2.54
C VAL A 362 -7.93 -4.88 -3.17
N LEU A 363 -7.51 -5.42 -4.31
CA LEU A 363 -8.14 -6.58 -4.95
C LEU A 363 -7.98 -7.85 -4.11
N ALA A 364 -6.83 -8.04 -3.45
CA ALA A 364 -6.65 -9.11 -2.47
C ALA A 364 -7.59 -8.94 -1.25
N SER A 365 -7.75 -7.71 -0.73
CA SER A 365 -8.75 -7.38 0.30
C SER A 365 -10.19 -7.68 -0.16
N TYR A 366 -10.49 -7.47 -1.45
CA TYR A 366 -11.80 -7.77 -2.02
C TYR A 366 -12.05 -9.27 -2.12
N LEU A 367 -11.08 -10.04 -2.59
CA LEU A 367 -11.14 -11.51 -2.61
C LEU A 367 -11.30 -12.08 -1.18
N ILE A 368 -10.60 -11.52 -0.18
CA ILE A 368 -10.81 -11.92 1.23
C ILE A 368 -12.27 -11.66 1.65
N ARG A 369 -12.85 -10.50 1.28
CA ARG A 369 -14.27 -10.21 1.55
C ARG A 369 -15.20 -11.22 0.90
N LEU A 370 -15.00 -11.50 -0.39
CA LEU A 370 -15.83 -12.42 -1.18
C LEU A 370 -15.82 -13.86 -0.63
N ALA A 371 -14.66 -14.37 -0.20
CA ALA A 371 -14.56 -15.70 0.40
C ALA A 371 -15.22 -15.79 1.79
N VAL A 372 -15.02 -14.77 2.64
CA VAL A 372 -15.51 -14.77 4.02
C VAL A 372 -17.03 -14.55 4.07
N GLU A 373 -17.56 -13.53 3.37
CA GLU A 373 -19.01 -13.34 3.27
C GLU A 373 -19.67 -14.49 2.48
N GLY A 374 -18.98 -15.02 1.46
CA GLY A 374 -19.47 -16.15 0.64
C GLY A 374 -19.61 -17.48 1.40
N ARG A 375 -18.86 -17.69 2.49
CA ARG A 375 -19.04 -18.83 3.40
C ARG A 375 -19.97 -18.55 4.59
N GLY A 376 -20.45 -17.32 4.74
CA GLY A 376 -21.36 -16.89 5.80
C GLY A 376 -20.70 -16.41 7.09
N ASP A 377 -19.39 -16.11 7.06
CA ASP A 377 -18.62 -15.60 8.20
C ASP A 377 -18.65 -14.06 8.27
N ASP A 378 -18.37 -13.50 9.45
CA ASP A 378 -18.20 -12.06 9.66
C ASP A 378 -16.83 -11.59 9.11
N TYR A 379 -16.87 -10.79 8.04
CA TYR A 379 -15.70 -10.18 7.41
C TYR A 379 -14.87 -9.30 8.36
N HIS A 380 -15.49 -8.60 9.30
CA HIS A 380 -14.78 -7.76 10.27
C HIS A 380 -14.18 -8.57 11.41
N ALA A 381 -14.81 -9.68 11.80
CA ALA A 381 -14.24 -10.61 12.78
C ALA A 381 -13.11 -11.49 12.21
N PHE A 382 -13.07 -11.72 10.89
CA PHE A 382 -12.18 -12.69 10.26
C PHE A 382 -10.68 -12.49 10.58
N PRO A 383 -10.07 -11.28 10.47
CA PRO A 383 -8.65 -11.12 10.83
C PRO A 383 -8.36 -11.48 12.29
N GLN A 384 -9.29 -11.19 13.21
CA GLN A 384 -9.13 -11.54 14.61
C GLN A 384 -9.18 -13.07 14.79
N ARG A 385 -10.28 -13.71 14.35
CA ARG A 385 -10.55 -15.14 14.59
C ARG A 385 -9.65 -16.09 13.79
N ALA A 386 -9.30 -15.73 12.56
CA ALA A 386 -8.56 -16.60 11.65
C ALA A 386 -7.03 -16.43 11.74
N LEU A 387 -6.53 -15.35 12.35
CA LEU A 387 -5.09 -15.07 12.44
C LEU A 387 -4.67 -14.48 13.80
N PHE A 388 -5.23 -13.35 14.23
CA PHE A 388 -4.69 -12.62 15.39
C PHE A 388 -4.85 -13.40 16.71
N ASP A 389 -6.01 -13.98 16.99
CA ASP A 389 -6.25 -14.81 18.18
C ASP A 389 -5.25 -16.00 18.22
N LYS A 390 -5.01 -16.63 17.07
CA LYS A 390 -4.06 -17.75 16.93
C LYS A 390 -2.61 -17.33 17.20
N LEU A 391 -2.24 -16.11 16.84
CA LEU A 391 -0.90 -15.55 17.06
C LEU A 391 -0.70 -14.91 18.45
N GLY A 392 -1.76 -14.77 19.26
CA GLY A 392 -1.69 -14.04 20.54
C GLY A 392 -1.82 -12.51 20.41
N ILE A 393 -2.24 -12.03 19.23
CA ILE A 393 -2.39 -10.62 18.88
C ILE A 393 -3.75 -10.12 19.36
N ARG A 394 -3.77 -9.04 20.17
CA ARG A 394 -4.99 -8.53 20.84
C ARG A 394 -5.35 -7.10 20.47
N ASN A 395 -4.36 -6.23 20.27
CA ASN A 395 -4.56 -4.80 20.09
C ASN A 395 -4.38 -4.41 18.61
N ALA A 396 -5.03 -5.17 17.72
CA ALA A 396 -4.92 -5.04 16.28
C ALA A 396 -6.22 -4.53 15.66
N LEU A 397 -6.10 -3.71 14.62
CA LEU A 397 -7.20 -3.43 13.70
C LEU A 397 -6.69 -3.19 12.28
N ILE A 398 -7.58 -3.32 11.30
CA ILE A 398 -7.40 -2.82 9.95
C ILE A 398 -8.54 -1.83 9.71
N GLU A 399 -8.22 -0.58 9.37
CA GLU A 399 -9.25 0.43 9.15
C GLU A 399 -10.07 0.14 7.89
N THR A 400 -11.32 0.64 7.85
CA THR A 400 -12.18 0.52 6.67
C THR A 400 -12.39 1.82 5.91
N ASP A 401 -12.87 1.70 4.67
CA ASP A 401 -13.58 2.77 3.98
C ASP A 401 -15.01 2.96 4.52
N ALA A 402 -15.79 3.83 3.87
CA ALA A 402 -17.18 4.12 4.21
C ALA A 402 -18.17 2.98 3.88
N TYR A 403 -17.73 1.91 3.22
CA TYR A 403 -18.49 0.72 2.81
C TYR A 403 -18.10 -0.52 3.64
N GLY A 404 -17.20 -0.35 4.61
CA GLY A 404 -16.72 -1.41 5.48
C GLY A 404 -15.63 -2.27 4.85
N ASN A 405 -15.07 -1.90 3.70
CA ASN A 405 -13.98 -2.62 3.05
C ASN A 405 -12.66 -2.34 3.79
N PHE A 406 -11.86 -3.37 4.10
CA PHE A 406 -10.55 -3.16 4.71
C PHE A 406 -9.57 -2.45 3.77
N LEU A 407 -8.90 -1.42 4.30
CA LEU A 407 -7.81 -0.66 3.67
C LEU A 407 -6.49 -1.46 3.67
N GLY A 408 -6.56 -2.69 3.12
CA GLY A 408 -5.48 -3.69 3.08
C GLY A 408 -4.20 -3.24 2.38
N GLN A 409 -4.26 -2.16 1.59
CA GLN A 409 -3.06 -1.56 1.00
C GLN A 409 -2.18 -0.83 2.01
N GLY A 410 -2.66 -0.45 3.21
CA GLY A 410 -1.79 0.27 4.13
C GLY A 410 -2.32 0.80 5.47
N LEU A 411 -3.45 0.34 6.03
CA LEU A 411 -3.95 0.89 7.30
C LEU A 411 -4.33 -0.17 8.36
N ALA A 412 -3.45 -1.14 8.57
CA ALA A 412 -3.39 -1.87 9.84
C ALA A 412 -2.67 -1.04 10.91
N PHE A 413 -3.20 -1.10 12.12
CA PHE A 413 -2.61 -0.55 13.34
C PHE A 413 -2.42 -1.69 14.34
N MET A 414 -1.17 -1.94 14.73
CA MET A 414 -0.77 -3.03 15.62
C MET A 414 0.50 -2.64 16.40
N PRO A 415 0.69 -3.12 17.64
CA PRO A 415 1.95 -3.00 18.37
C PRO A 415 3.15 -3.55 17.60
N ALA A 416 4.35 -2.98 17.83
CA ALA A 416 5.58 -3.50 17.24
C ALA A 416 5.85 -4.98 17.61
N ARG A 417 5.43 -5.41 18.80
CA ARG A 417 5.54 -6.80 19.27
C ARG A 417 4.58 -7.75 18.52
N ASP A 418 3.42 -7.25 18.06
CA ASP A 418 2.45 -8.03 17.28
C ASP A 418 2.89 -8.21 15.82
N TRP A 419 3.60 -7.24 15.25
CA TRP A 419 4.31 -7.44 13.97
C TRP A 419 5.44 -8.47 14.08
N ALA A 420 6.11 -8.56 15.24
CA ALA A 420 7.11 -9.61 15.47
C ALA A 420 6.45 -11.00 15.55
N ARG A 421 5.25 -11.13 16.15
CA ARG A 421 4.45 -12.39 16.09
C ARG A 421 4.17 -12.80 14.65
N LEU A 422 3.66 -11.88 13.82
CA LEU A 422 3.38 -12.11 12.40
C LEU A 422 4.64 -12.49 11.59
N ALA A 423 5.80 -11.90 11.90
CA ALA A 423 7.05 -12.21 11.21
C ALA A 423 7.64 -13.56 11.64
N ASN A 424 7.52 -13.95 12.91
CA ASN A 424 7.96 -15.28 13.34
C ASN A 424 7.07 -16.40 12.78
N LEU A 425 5.78 -16.15 12.49
CA LEU A 425 4.96 -17.09 11.70
C LEU A 425 5.61 -17.41 10.34
N TYR A 426 6.19 -16.41 9.65
CA TYR A 426 6.89 -16.64 8.39
C TYR A 426 8.28 -17.28 8.58
N LEU A 427 8.93 -17.04 9.72
CA LEU A 427 10.20 -17.71 10.06
C LEU A 427 10.01 -19.23 10.27
N GLU A 428 8.88 -19.62 10.86
CA GLU A 428 8.49 -21.02 11.15
C GLU A 428 7.66 -21.67 10.01
N ASP A 429 7.93 -21.32 8.74
CA ASP A 429 7.23 -21.81 7.53
C ASP A 429 5.69 -21.75 7.59
N GLY A 430 5.12 -20.75 8.26
CA GLY A 430 3.67 -20.61 8.40
C GLY A 430 3.03 -21.57 9.41
N VAL A 431 3.82 -22.20 10.28
CA VAL A 431 3.37 -23.02 11.41
C VAL A 431 3.46 -22.23 12.71
N TRP A 432 2.45 -22.36 13.57
CA TRP A 432 2.41 -21.67 14.86
C TRP A 432 1.79 -22.55 15.94
N ASN A 433 2.50 -22.77 17.05
CA ASN A 433 2.11 -23.71 18.12
C ASN A 433 1.72 -25.12 17.62
N GLY A 434 2.28 -25.55 16.48
CA GLY A 434 1.96 -26.83 15.82
C GLY A 434 0.77 -26.81 14.86
N GLU A 435 0.04 -25.69 14.73
CA GLU A 435 -1.00 -25.50 13.71
C GLU A 435 -0.39 -24.87 12.44
N ARG A 436 -0.59 -25.47 11.27
CA ARG A 436 -0.19 -24.86 9.98
C ARG A 436 -1.24 -23.84 9.54
N LEU A 437 -0.90 -22.56 9.61
CA LEU A 437 -1.77 -21.43 9.27
C LEU A 437 -1.61 -20.95 7.82
N LEU A 438 -0.43 -21.16 7.22
CA LEU A 438 -0.16 -20.86 5.80
C LEU A 438 0.22 -22.14 5.04
N PRO A 439 -0.10 -22.25 3.73
CA PRO A 439 0.18 -23.44 2.93
C PRO A 439 1.68 -23.78 2.87
N GLU A 440 2.00 -25.06 2.67
CA GLU A 440 3.38 -25.50 2.44
C GLU A 440 3.96 -24.79 1.21
N GLY A 441 5.17 -24.23 1.36
CA GLY A 441 5.82 -23.44 0.32
C GLY A 441 5.24 -22.02 0.12
N TYR A 442 4.27 -21.57 0.92
CA TYR A 442 3.76 -20.19 0.85
C TYR A 442 4.80 -19.16 1.32
N VAL A 443 5.68 -19.52 2.25
CA VAL A 443 6.82 -18.69 2.67
C VAL A 443 7.87 -18.60 1.55
N GLU A 444 8.22 -19.72 0.91
CA GLU A 444 9.11 -19.73 -0.27
C GLU A 444 8.53 -18.87 -1.40
N TYR A 445 7.21 -18.94 -1.65
CA TYR A 445 6.52 -18.05 -2.58
C TYR A 445 6.65 -16.57 -2.20
N ALA A 446 6.62 -16.23 -0.90
CA ALA A 446 6.77 -14.87 -0.41
C ALA A 446 8.20 -14.33 -0.57
N CYS A 447 9.23 -15.13 -0.27
CA CYS A 447 10.63 -14.71 -0.38
C CYS A 447 11.27 -14.92 -1.78
N THR A 448 10.62 -15.64 -2.69
CA THR A 448 11.07 -15.81 -4.08
C THR A 448 10.75 -14.59 -4.95
N VAL A 449 11.77 -14.05 -5.62
CA VAL A 449 11.65 -12.96 -6.61
C VAL A 449 10.56 -13.27 -7.66
N ALA A 450 9.65 -12.33 -7.86
CA ALA A 450 8.57 -12.43 -8.83
C ALA A 450 9.11 -12.33 -10.29
N PRO A 451 8.69 -13.20 -11.23
CA PRO A 451 9.26 -13.23 -12.59
C PRO A 451 9.16 -11.92 -13.37
N ALA A 452 8.08 -11.16 -13.20
CA ALA A 452 7.91 -9.86 -13.83
C ALA A 452 8.96 -8.84 -13.34
N TRP A 453 9.19 -8.77 -12.03
CA TRP A 453 10.19 -7.90 -11.40
C TRP A 453 11.62 -8.28 -11.80
N GLN A 454 11.92 -9.58 -11.89
CA GLN A 454 13.19 -10.08 -12.44
C GLN A 454 13.39 -9.69 -13.91
N SER A 455 12.33 -9.74 -14.72
CA SER A 455 12.37 -9.42 -16.17
C SER A 455 12.48 -7.92 -16.44
N ASP A 456 12.00 -7.10 -15.51
CA ASP A 456 12.15 -5.64 -15.49
C ASP A 456 13.49 -5.19 -14.88
N GLY A 457 14.46 -6.11 -14.68
CA GLY A 457 15.78 -5.81 -14.12
C GLY A 457 15.75 -5.28 -12.68
N ARG A 458 14.66 -5.48 -11.93
CA ARG A 458 14.41 -4.94 -10.59
C ARG A 458 13.96 -6.05 -9.64
N PRO A 459 14.81 -7.01 -9.26
CA PRO A 459 14.47 -8.26 -8.56
C PRO A 459 14.09 -8.11 -7.06
N ILE A 460 13.39 -7.03 -6.71
CA ILE A 460 13.20 -6.55 -5.32
C ILE A 460 11.85 -6.93 -4.68
N TYR A 461 10.99 -7.66 -5.38
CA TYR A 461 9.63 -7.98 -4.93
C TYR A 461 9.29 -9.47 -5.12
N GLY A 462 8.60 -10.06 -4.15
CA GLY A 462 8.22 -11.46 -4.13
C GLY A 462 6.71 -11.69 -4.14
N GLY A 463 6.27 -12.84 -3.63
CA GLY A 463 4.86 -13.14 -3.40
C GLY A 463 4.31 -12.56 -2.11
N ALA A 464 3.00 -12.76 -1.88
CA ALA A 464 2.28 -12.37 -0.65
C ALA A 464 2.49 -10.89 -0.23
N PHE A 465 2.81 -10.01 -1.20
CA PHE A 465 3.19 -8.62 -0.99
C PHE A 465 4.44 -8.37 -0.12
N PHE A 466 5.46 -9.23 -0.20
CA PHE A 466 6.77 -8.99 0.43
C PHE A 466 7.78 -8.37 -0.53
N TRP A 467 8.66 -7.53 0.03
CA TRP A 467 9.92 -7.13 -0.60
C TRP A 467 10.98 -8.19 -0.29
N VAL A 468 11.93 -8.41 -1.21
CA VAL A 468 12.93 -9.49 -1.11
C VAL A 468 14.34 -8.99 -1.44
N THR A 469 15.35 -9.62 -0.83
CA THR A 469 16.77 -9.30 -0.96
C THR A 469 17.49 -10.42 -1.73
N ASP A 470 17.73 -10.21 -3.02
CA ASP A 470 18.36 -11.18 -3.94
C ASP A 470 19.90 -11.15 -3.92
N SER A 471 20.46 -10.05 -3.42
CA SER A 471 21.87 -9.71 -3.32
C SER A 471 22.15 -9.08 -1.95
N GLU A 472 23.36 -9.19 -1.40
CA GLU A 472 23.70 -8.48 -0.15
C GLU A 472 23.60 -6.96 -0.39
N THR A 473 22.74 -6.28 0.38
CA THR A 473 22.44 -4.85 0.19
C THR A 473 23.46 -3.95 0.88
N GLU A 474 23.57 -2.69 0.42
CA GLU A 474 24.47 -1.68 1.02
C GLU A 474 24.16 -1.35 2.50
N ASP A 475 22.98 -1.74 3.00
CA ASP A 475 22.58 -1.64 4.41
C ASP A 475 22.94 -2.88 5.26
N GLY A 476 23.57 -3.89 4.65
CA GLY A 476 24.09 -5.08 5.34
C GLY A 476 23.06 -6.18 5.59
N ALA A 477 21.86 -6.12 5.01
CA ALA A 477 20.92 -7.25 5.09
C ALA A 477 21.44 -8.45 4.27
N PRO A 478 21.46 -9.67 4.83
CA PRO A 478 22.03 -10.83 4.17
C PRO A 478 21.13 -11.37 3.05
N LEU A 479 21.73 -12.13 2.13
CA LEU A 479 21.04 -12.89 1.07
C LEU A 479 19.82 -13.65 1.61
N LYS A 480 18.71 -13.59 0.86
CA LYS A 480 17.40 -14.17 1.20
C LYS A 480 16.71 -13.58 2.43
N ALA A 481 17.13 -12.41 2.92
CA ALA A 481 16.25 -11.61 3.76
C ALA A 481 14.99 -11.20 2.97
N PHE A 482 13.86 -11.11 3.65
CA PHE A 482 12.61 -10.61 3.07
C PHE A 482 11.83 -9.81 4.11
N HIS A 483 11.06 -8.81 3.66
CA HIS A 483 10.59 -7.78 4.57
C HIS A 483 9.27 -7.12 4.16
N MET A 484 8.50 -6.75 5.18
CA MET A 484 7.34 -5.88 5.10
C MET A 484 7.84 -4.43 5.30
N ARG A 485 7.46 -3.48 4.43
CA ARG A 485 7.87 -2.07 4.56
C ARG A 485 6.70 -1.10 4.39
N GLY A 486 6.74 -0.02 5.16
CA GLY A 486 5.76 1.05 5.19
C GLY A 486 6.37 2.44 4.99
N ALA A 487 5.58 3.37 4.47
CA ALA A 487 5.96 4.78 4.34
C ALA A 487 6.29 5.38 5.73
N GLY A 488 7.19 6.35 5.81
CA GLY A 488 7.70 6.82 7.12
C GLY A 488 8.77 5.91 7.75
N GLY A 489 9.26 4.91 7.01
CA GLY A 489 10.33 4.01 7.45
C GLY A 489 9.86 2.91 8.39
N GLN A 490 8.61 2.47 8.26
CA GLN A 490 8.13 1.31 9.02
C GLN A 490 8.71 0.05 8.37
N SER A 491 9.20 -0.89 9.16
CA SER A 491 9.71 -2.14 8.64
C SER A 491 9.53 -3.30 9.60
N THR A 492 9.39 -4.49 9.03
CA THR A 492 9.41 -5.78 9.71
C THR A 492 10.19 -6.73 8.81
N ASN A 493 11.37 -7.14 9.28
CA ASN A 493 12.40 -7.75 8.46
C ASN A 493 12.67 -9.15 9.00
N ILE A 494 12.71 -10.14 8.10
CA ILE A 494 12.87 -11.55 8.41
C ILE A 494 14.19 -12.01 7.78
N ILE A 495 15.07 -12.59 8.60
CA ILE A 495 16.40 -13.05 8.23
C ILE A 495 16.49 -14.54 8.58
N PRO A 496 16.09 -15.45 7.66
CA PRO A 496 16.07 -16.88 7.92
C PRO A 496 17.45 -17.45 8.29
N SER A 497 18.51 -16.97 7.63
CA SER A 497 19.90 -17.41 7.85
C SER A 497 20.44 -17.21 9.27
N HIS A 498 19.78 -16.37 10.07
CA HIS A 498 20.12 -16.11 11.47
C HIS A 498 18.94 -16.36 12.41
N GLY A 499 17.84 -16.98 11.94
CA GLY A 499 16.62 -17.15 12.74
C GLY A 499 16.08 -15.82 13.32
N LEU A 500 16.36 -14.69 12.67
CA LEU A 500 16.24 -13.36 13.27
C LEU A 500 15.10 -12.57 12.63
N VAL A 501 14.35 -11.85 13.46
CA VAL A 501 13.35 -10.87 13.04
C VAL A 501 13.61 -9.55 13.78
N TYR A 502 13.45 -8.43 13.08
CA TYR A 502 13.34 -7.12 13.74
C TYR A 502 12.26 -6.23 13.14
N VAL A 503 11.55 -5.51 14.02
CA VAL A 503 10.47 -4.58 13.73
C VAL A 503 10.88 -3.19 14.17
N ARG A 504 10.74 -2.19 13.30
CA ARG A 504 10.81 -0.77 13.66
C ARG A 504 9.58 -0.04 13.14
N ILE A 505 8.90 0.69 14.03
CA ILE A 505 7.82 1.61 13.68
C ILE A 505 8.10 2.96 14.34
N GLY A 506 7.84 4.06 13.64
CA GLY A 506 8.06 5.41 14.15
C GLY A 506 7.42 6.50 13.29
N LYS A 507 7.44 7.74 13.79
CA LYS A 507 6.74 8.87 13.15
C LYS A 507 7.35 9.18 11.77
N TYR A 508 6.51 9.54 10.79
CA TYR A 508 6.87 9.70 9.38
C TYR A 508 8.06 10.66 9.15
N THR A 509 8.13 11.78 9.86
CA THR A 509 9.24 12.75 9.78
C THR A 509 10.59 12.20 10.27
N GLY A 510 10.60 11.09 11.02
CA GLY A 510 11.82 10.43 11.50
C GLY A 510 12.40 9.38 10.54
N ALA A 511 11.73 9.10 9.42
CA ALA A 511 12.06 8.00 8.50
C ALA A 511 13.55 7.88 8.14
N ARG A 512 14.19 9.00 7.78
CA ARG A 512 15.61 9.01 7.37
C ARG A 512 16.54 8.64 8.53
N ALA A 513 16.40 9.31 9.68
CA ALA A 513 17.25 9.06 10.84
C ALA A 513 16.99 7.67 11.47
N GLY A 514 15.77 7.14 11.33
CA GLY A 514 15.43 5.76 11.67
C GLY A 514 16.09 4.74 10.75
N GLY A 515 16.06 4.95 9.42
CA GLY A 515 16.80 4.11 8.47
C GLY A 515 18.31 4.13 8.74
N GLU A 516 18.90 5.32 8.91
CA GLU A 516 20.32 5.48 9.26
C GLU A 516 20.68 4.79 10.59
N ALA A 517 19.74 4.67 11.53
CA ALA A 517 19.92 3.91 12.77
C ALA A 517 19.88 2.39 12.55
N LEU A 518 18.90 1.89 11.79
CA LEU A 518 18.78 0.46 11.47
C LEU A 518 20.00 -0.05 10.68
N ASN A 519 20.50 0.70 9.71
CA ASN A 519 21.69 0.34 8.92
C ASN A 519 22.97 0.18 9.78
N ARG A 520 23.01 0.78 10.99
CA ARG A 520 24.09 0.56 11.97
C ARG A 520 23.79 -0.61 12.93
N MET A 521 22.52 -0.86 13.22
CA MET A 521 22.08 -1.98 14.06
C MET A 521 22.23 -3.34 13.37
N ILE A 522 21.90 -3.45 12.08
CA ILE A 522 21.92 -4.71 11.32
C ILE A 522 23.24 -5.48 11.49
N PRO A 523 24.43 -4.92 11.16
CA PRO A 523 25.69 -5.67 11.30
C PRO A 523 26.00 -6.05 12.75
N MET A 524 25.60 -5.23 13.74
CA MET A 524 25.76 -5.57 15.15
C MET A 524 24.89 -6.77 15.56
N LEU A 525 23.67 -6.89 15.02
CA LEU A 525 22.82 -8.06 15.27
C LEU A 525 23.34 -9.31 14.55
N MET A 526 23.90 -9.18 13.35
CA MET A 526 24.53 -10.30 12.62
C MET A 526 25.81 -10.79 13.31
N GLU A 527 26.55 -9.91 14.00
CA GLU A 527 27.69 -10.28 14.86
C GLU A 527 27.22 -10.88 16.20
N ALA A 528 26.11 -10.39 16.77
CA ALA A 528 25.64 -10.79 18.10
C ALA A 528 24.89 -12.13 18.15
N VAL A 529 24.42 -12.67 17.03
CA VAL A 529 23.64 -13.92 17.01
C VAL A 529 24.25 -14.96 16.05
N PRO A 530 24.33 -16.25 16.43
CA PRO A 530 24.78 -17.29 15.51
C PRO A 530 23.85 -17.49 14.31
N GLN A 531 24.43 -17.81 13.16
CA GLN A 531 23.68 -18.35 12.02
C GLN A 531 23.01 -19.68 12.38
N VAL A 532 21.86 -19.93 11.78
CA VAL A 532 21.16 -21.22 11.86
C VAL A 532 21.51 -22.09 10.64
N GLN A 533 21.40 -23.42 10.79
CA GLN A 533 21.77 -24.42 9.78
C GLN A 533 20.57 -24.90 8.97
#